data_AF-A0A367QT72-F1
#
_entry.id   AF-A0A367QT72-F1
#
_cell.length_a   1.000
_cell.length_b   1.000
_cell.length_c   1.000
_cell.angle_alpha   90.00
_cell.angle_beta   90.00
_cell.angle_gamma   90.00
#
_symmetry.space_group_name_H-M   'P 1'
#
loop_
_entity.id
_entity.type
_entity.pdbx_description
1 polymer ?
#
loop_
_entity_poly.entity_id
_entity_poly.type
_entity_poly.pdbx_seq_one_letter_code
_entity_poly.pdbx_strand_id
1 'polypeptide(L)' 'MGKAGKALKQVLETHEISQNHLAVTMGIGRSSINGWVNQTRSPTSDAILEIRSGLGTSN' A
#
# COMPACT_ATOMS: atom_id res chain seq x y z
N MET A 1 16.88 -1.71 2.27
CA MET A 1 15.54 -1.29 2.78
C MET A 1 14.81 -0.55 1.67
N GLY A 2 13.84 -1.17 1.00
CA GLY A 2 13.17 -0.56 -0.16
C GLY A 2 12.28 0.63 0.23
N LYS A 3 12.40 1.76 -0.47
CA LYS A 3 11.64 3.00 -0.18
C LYS A 3 10.11 2.78 -0.21
N ALA A 4 9.62 1.86 -1.05
CA ALA A 4 8.19 1.63 -1.27
C ALA A 4 7.42 1.13 -0.02
N GLY A 5 7.93 0.10 0.66
CA GLY A 5 7.23 -0.47 1.83
C GLY A 5 7.14 0.49 3.02
N LYS A 6 8.17 1.32 3.23
CA LYS A 6 8.15 2.37 4.26
C LYS A 6 7.14 3.47 3.91
N ALA A 7 7.13 3.94 2.67
CA ALA A 7 6.18 4.94 2.21
C ALA A 7 4.73 4.45 2.33
N LEU A 8 4.46 3.20 1.92
CA LEU A 8 3.13 2.59 2.08
C LEU A 8 2.70 2.55 3.54
N LYS A 9 3.59 2.13 4.45
CA LYS A 9 3.30 2.12 5.89
C LYS A 9 2.95 3.51 6.41
N GLN A 10 3.75 4.53 6.08
CA GLN A 10 3.50 5.91 6.51
C GLN A 10 2.17 6.44 5.99
N VAL A 11 1.83 6.13 4.75
CA VAL A 11 0.56 6.54 4.14
C VAL A 11 -0.63 5.88 4.84
N LEU A 12 -0.55 4.57 5.10
CA LEU A 12 -1.59 3.85 5.83
C LEU A 12 -1.80 4.42 7.23
N GLU A 13 -0.72 4.75 7.95
CA GLU A 13 -0.77 5.38 9.26
C GLU A 13 -1.33 6.82 9.19
N THR A 14 -0.91 7.61 8.19
CA THR A 14 -1.34 9.01 8.01
C THR A 14 -2.84 9.14 7.71
N HIS A 15 -3.38 8.20 6.94
CA HIS A 15 -4.79 8.17 6.56
C HIS A 15 -5.65 7.26 7.45
N GLU A 16 -5.07 6.69 8.52
CA GLU A 16 -5.74 5.74 9.43
C GLU A 16 -6.36 4.52 8.69
N ILE A 17 -5.74 4.10 7.59
CA ILE A 17 -6.18 2.98 6.76
C ILE A 17 -5.53 1.69 7.27
N SER A 18 -6.34 0.70 7.62
CA SER A 18 -5.82 -0.63 7.96
C SER A 18 -5.35 -1.39 6.70
N GLN A 19 -4.33 -2.25 6.85
CA GLN A 19 -3.88 -3.14 5.77
C GLN A 19 -5.02 -4.00 5.20
N ASN A 20 -5.99 -4.37 6.04
CA ASN A 20 -7.15 -5.16 5.62
C ASN A 20 -8.12 -4.34 4.76
N HIS A 21 -8.35 -3.09 5.14
CA HIS A 21 -9.16 -2.18 4.34
C HIS A 21 -8.53 -1.98 2.95
N LEU A 22 -7.22 -1.73 2.89
CA LEU A 22 -6.50 -1.63 1.61
C LEU A 22 -6.63 -2.92 0.77
N ALA A 23 -6.44 -4.08 1.39
CA ALA A 23 -6.57 -5.38 0.74
C ALA A 23 -7.94 -5.57 0.08
N VAL A 24 -9.02 -5.25 0.80
CA VAL A 24 -10.40 -5.35 0.29
C VAL A 24 -10.63 -4.35 -0.83
N THR A 25 -10.22 -3.09 -0.66
CA THR A 25 -10.41 -2.03 -1.65
C THR A 25 -9.69 -2.32 -2.97
N MET A 26 -8.47 -2.85 -2.92
CA MET A 26 -7.70 -3.21 -4.11
C MET A 26 -8.03 -4.60 -4.68
N GLY A 27 -8.85 -5.41 -3.99
CA GLY A 27 -9.06 -6.82 -4.35
C GLY A 27 -7.78 -7.68 -4.25
N ILE A 28 -6.81 -7.27 -3.43
CA ILE A 28 -5.51 -7.92 -3.27
C ILE A 28 -5.48 -8.68 -1.95
N GLY A 29 -4.92 -9.90 -1.96
CA GLY A 29 -4.80 -10.70 -0.74
C GLY A 29 -4.01 -9.99 0.37
N ARG A 30 -4.50 -10.09 1.61
CA ARG A 30 -3.86 -9.50 2.81
C ARG A 30 -2.39 -9.90 2.99
N SER A 31 -2.01 -11.11 2.58
CA SER A 31 -0.62 -11.58 2.60
C SER A 31 0.30 -10.75 1.68
N SER A 32 -0.20 -10.30 0.54
CA SER A 32 0.55 -9.43 -0.38
C SER A 32 0.74 -8.05 0.23
N ILE A 33 -0.32 -7.45 0.78
CA ILE A 33 -0.23 -6.15 1.49
C ILE A 33 0.73 -6.25 2.67
N ASN A 34 0.63 -7.32 3.47
CA ASN A 34 1.54 -7.57 4.57
C ASN A 34 2.99 -7.66 4.10
N GLY A 35 3.24 -8.37 2.99
CA GLY A 35 4.57 -8.48 2.41
C GLY A 35 5.13 -7.14 1.90
N TRP A 36 4.26 -6.25 1.41
CA TRP A 36 4.66 -4.89 1.01
C TRP A 36 5.06 -4.04 2.21
N VAL A 37 4.22 -4.03 3.25
CA VAL A 37 4.48 -3.27 4.50
C VAL A 37 5.72 -3.80 5.22
N ASN A 38 5.89 -5.12 5.28
CA ASN A 38 7.05 -5.78 5.90
C ASN A 38 8.26 -5.90 4.96
N GLN A 39 8.18 -5.36 3.75
CA GLN A 39 9.26 -5.34 2.76
C GLN A 39 9.77 -6.73 2.33
N THR A 40 8.97 -7.78 2.48
CA THR A 40 9.29 -9.14 1.99
C THR A 40 8.95 -9.30 0.50
N ARG A 41 8.07 -8.45 -0.03
CA ARG A 41 7.70 -8.38 -1.44
C ARG A 41 7.53 -6.93 -1.86
N SER A 42 7.95 -6.58 -3.07
CA SER A 42 7.68 -5.25 -3.63
C SER A 42 6.26 -5.21 -4.21
N PRO A 43 5.52 -4.09 -4.00
CA PRO A 43 4.32 -3.82 -4.80
C PRO A 43 4.67 -3.67 -6.28
N THR A 44 3.71 -3.99 -7.15
CA THR A 44 3.83 -3.73 -8.59
C THR A 44 3.67 -2.23 -8.86
N SER A 45 4.18 -1.74 -9.99
CA SER A 45 3.99 -0.32 -10.37
C SER A 45 2.52 0.06 -10.47
N ASP A 46 1.68 -0.86 -10.95
CA ASP A 46 0.24 -0.66 -11.06
C ASP A 46 -0.44 -0.47 -9.70
N ALA A 47 -0.10 -1.34 -8.72
CA ALA A 47 -0.61 -1.21 -7.35
C ALA A 47 -0.19 0.12 -6.70
N ILE A 48 1.02 0.62 -6.98
CA ILE A 48 1.48 1.92 -6.48
C ILE A 48 0.63 3.06 -7.08
N LEU A 49 0.34 3.00 -8.38
CA LEU A 49 -0.49 4.00 -9.07
C LEU A 49 -1.92 3.98 -8.54
N GLU A 50 -2.49 2.80 -8.33
CA GLU A 50 -3.83 2.63 -7.79
C GLU A 50 -3.94 3.17 -6.36
N ILE A 51 -2.98 2.84 -5.49
CA ILE A 51 -2.90 3.38 -4.13
C ILE A 51 -2.83 4.91 -4.16
N ARG A 52 -1.96 5.48 -5.01
CA ARG A 52 -1.82 6.93 -5.16
C ARG A 52 -3.11 7.59 -5.63
N SER A 53 -3.76 7.01 -6.63
CA SER A 53 -5.04 7.52 -7.17
C SER A 53 -6.16 7.45 -6.13
N GLY A 54 -6.24 6.36 -5.37
CA GLY A 54 -7.25 6.17 -4.32
C GLY A 54 -7.10 7.13 -3.14
N LEU A 55 -5.89 7.60 -2.85
CA LEU A 55 -5.61 8.57 -1.80
C LEU A 55 -5.83 10.03 -2.24
N GLY A 56 -6.18 10.26 -3.50
CA GLY A 56 -6.44 11.60 -4.03
C GLY A 56 -5.22 12.52 -3.98
N THR A 57 -4.00 11.99 -3.88
CA THR A 57 -2.76 12.78 -3.91
C THR A 57 -2.50 13.28 -5.34
N SER A 58 -3.27 14.31 -5.74
CA SER A 58 -2.99 15.12 -6.91
C SER A 58 -1.63 15.79 -6.71
N ASN A 59 -0.80 15.66 -7.74
CA ASN A 59 0.60 16.10 -7.79
C ASN A 59 0.80 17.57 -7.43
#